data_AF-A0A084W4A7-F1
#
_entry.id   AF-A0A084W4A7-F1
#
_cell.length_a   1.000
_cell.length_b   1.000
_cell.length_c   1.000
_cell.angle_alpha   90.00
_cell.angle_beta   90.00
_cell.angle_gamma   90.00
#
_symmetry.space_group_name_H-M   'P 1'
#
loop_
_entity.id
_entity.type
_entity.pdbx_description
1 polymer ?
#
loop_
_entity_poly.entity_id
_entity_poly.type
_entity_poly.pdbx_seq_one_letter_code
_entity_poly.pdbx_strand_id
1 'polypeptide(L)'
;MNEVFLYGYVIASVGAVISMIYFGLYNFSQQRNLRLILDSTVFRQIYERNHPSPHKYANRHRSKLITRRLLNKINQLKPRIHLPSEVPRWKLIHTATGEVRAIPLAPSSEAK
;
A
#
# COMPACT_ATOMS: atom_id res chain seq x y z
N MET A 1 -32.51 -54.07 12.64
CA MET A 1 -32.30 -52.62 12.78
C MET A 1 -31.56 -52.15 11.54
N ASN A 2 -32.09 -51.15 10.82
CA ASN A 2 -31.67 -50.84 9.45
C ASN A 2 -30.31 -50.12 9.40
N GLU A 3 -29.37 -50.67 8.62
CA GLU A 3 -28.02 -50.15 8.37
C GLU A 3 -28.01 -48.68 7.96
N VAL A 4 -29.06 -48.22 7.29
CA VAL A 4 -29.29 -46.81 6.90
C VAL A 4 -29.22 -45.85 8.10
N PHE A 5 -29.78 -46.23 9.25
CA PHE A 5 -29.70 -45.40 10.46
C PHE A 5 -28.26 -45.35 11.00
N LEU A 6 -27.53 -46.46 10.92
CA LEU A 6 -26.16 -46.56 11.42
C LEU A 6 -25.22 -45.67 10.59
N TYR A 7 -25.33 -45.70 9.26
CA TYR A 7 -24.60 -44.78 8.38
C TYR A 7 -24.99 -43.32 8.60
N GLY A 8 -26.27 -43.02 8.79
CA GLY A 8 -26.74 -41.68 9.11
C GLY A 8 -26.14 -41.12 10.40
N TYR A 9 -26.10 -41.93 11.47
CA TYR A 9 -25.48 -41.56 12.74
C TYR A 9 -23.97 -41.33 12.62
N VAL A 10 -23.27 -42.18 11.87
CA VAL A 10 -21.82 -42.03 11.66
C VAL A 10 -21.53 -40.72 10.92
N ILE A 11 -22.23 -40.43 9.82
CA ILE A 11 -22.04 -39.19 9.06
C ILE A 11 -22.35 -37.95 9.91
N ALA A 12 -23.44 -37.98 10.69
CA ALA A 12 -23.80 -36.88 11.57
C ALA A 12 -22.74 -36.64 12.67
N SER A 13 -22.22 -37.71 13.27
CA SER A 13 -21.17 -37.62 14.30
C SER A 13 -19.86 -37.06 13.74
N VAL A 14 -19.45 -37.51 12.56
CA VAL A 14 -18.25 -37.00 11.87
C VAL A 14 -18.44 -35.53 11.50
N GLY A 15 -19.60 -35.16 10.96
CA GLY A 15 -19.92 -33.77 10.64
C GLY A 15 -19.90 -32.85 11.86
N ALA A 16 -20.42 -33.33 13.00
CA ALA A 16 -20.38 -32.60 14.26
C ALA A 16 -18.95 -32.37 14.77
N VAL A 17 -18.10 -33.40 14.70
CA VAL A 17 -16.68 -33.30 15.09
C VAL A 17 -15.93 -32.29 14.22
N ILE A 18 -16.10 -32.34 12.90
CA ILE A 18 -15.46 -31.39 11.97
C ILE A 18 -15.92 -29.96 12.25
N SER A 19 -17.23 -29.76 12.45
CA SER A 19 -17.80 -28.45 12.76
C SER A 19 -17.23 -27.91 14.08
N MET A 20 -17.15 -28.74 15.12
CA MET A 20 -16.62 -28.34 16.42
C MET A 20 -15.14 -27.93 16.34
N ILE A 21 -14.32 -28.68 15.59
CA ILE A 21 -12.91 -28.34 15.37
C ILE A 21 -12.78 -27.02 14.60
N TYR A 22 -13.57 -26.84 13.53
CA TYR A 22 -13.54 -25.63 12.71
C TYR A 22 -13.94 -24.39 13.52
N PHE A 23 -15.06 -24.45 14.26
CA PHE A 23 -15.51 -23.36 15.12
C PHE A 23 -14.52 -23.07 16.26
N GLY A 24 -13.90 -24.10 16.85
CA GLY A 24 -12.88 -23.93 17.87
C GLY A 24 -11.66 -23.17 17.34
N LEU A 25 -11.11 -23.60 16.21
CA LEU A 25 -9.96 -22.95 15.56
C LEU A 25 -10.28 -21.52 15.12
N TYR A 26 -11.47 -21.29 14.55
CA TYR A 26 -11.92 -19.97 14.11
C TYR A 26 -12.02 -18.99 15.30
N ASN A 27 -12.66 -19.40 16.40
CA ASN A 27 -12.78 -18.57 17.59
C ASN A 27 -11.42 -18.28 18.24
N PHE A 28 -10.53 -19.27 18.29
CA PHE A 28 -9.19 -19.08 18.84
C PHE A 28 -8.35 -18.10 17.99
N SER A 29 -8.44 -18.19 16.66
CA SER A 29 -7.80 -17.26 15.73
C SER A 29 -8.35 -15.83 15.90
N GLN A 30 -9.67 -15.68 15.98
CA GLN A 30 -10.32 -14.40 16.23
C GLN A 30 -9.89 -13.79 17.57
N GLN A 31 -9.86 -14.57 18.66
CA GLN A 31 -9.40 -14.09 19.97
C GLN A 31 -7.93 -13.64 19.94
N ARG A 32 -7.05 -14.37 19.25
CA ARG A 32 -5.65 -13.96 19.06
C ARG A 32 -5.52 -12.67 18.27
N ASN A 33 -6.27 -12.53 17.18
CA ASN A 33 -6.27 -11.31 16.38
C ASN A 33 -6.79 -10.11 17.17
N LEU A 34 -7.89 -10.28 17.91
CA LEU A 34 -8.43 -9.25 18.77
C LEU A 34 -7.43 -8.83 19.86
N ARG A 35 -6.70 -9.78 20.44
CA ARG A 35 -5.64 -9.50 21.43
C ARG A 35 -4.47 -8.73 20.81
N LEU A 36 -4.01 -9.11 19.62
CA LEU A 36 -2.96 -8.38 18.90
C LEU A 36 -3.39 -6.95 18.53
N ILE A 37 -4.64 -6.76 18.13
CA ILE A 37 -5.21 -5.43 17.86
C ILE A 37 -5.24 -4.61 19.16
N LEU A 38 -5.70 -5.18 20.27
CA LEU A 38 -5.73 -4.50 21.56
C LEU A 38 -4.32 -4.09 22.02
N ASP A 39 -3.34 -4.98 21.87
CA ASP A 39 -1.94 -4.66 22.19
C ASP A 39 -1.45 -3.49 21.32
N SER A 40 -1.75 -3.50 20.01
CA SER A 40 -1.34 -2.42 19.11
C SER A 40 -1.97 -1.06 19.47
N THR A 41 -3.23 -1.04 19.92
CA THR A 41 -3.92 0.20 20.31
C THR A 41 -3.45 0.71 21.67
N VAL A 42 -3.19 -0.19 22.62
CA VAL A 42 -2.60 0.14 23.92
C VAL A 42 -1.18 0.67 23.75
N PHE A 43 -0.34 0.01 22.94
CA PHE A 43 0.99 0.53 22.60
C PHE A 43 0.93 1.91 21.95
N ARG A 44 0.00 2.12 21.03
CA ARG A 44 -0.21 3.42 20.40
C ARG A 44 -0.66 4.49 21.39
N GLN A 45 -1.59 4.18 22.29
CA GLN A 45 -2.01 5.10 23.35
C GLN A 45 -0.88 5.43 24.34
N ILE A 46 -0.09 4.44 24.74
CA ILE A 46 1.09 4.65 25.61
C ILE A 46 2.14 5.49 24.86
N TYR A 47 2.36 5.22 23.58
CA TYR A 47 3.28 5.98 22.75
C TYR A 47 2.83 7.44 22.57
N GLU A 48 1.55 7.68 22.25
CA GLU A 48 0.95 9.02 22.13
C GLU A 48 0.93 9.77 23.48
N ARG A 49 0.80 9.06 24.60
CA ARG A 49 0.90 9.63 25.95
C ARG A 49 2.31 10.05 26.33
N ASN A 50 3.32 9.27 25.92
CA ASN A 50 4.74 9.53 26.25
C ASN A 50 5.45 10.41 25.22
N HIS A 51 4.91 10.55 24.01
CA HIS A 51 5.37 11.46 22.97
C HIS A 51 4.22 12.40 22.60
N PRO A 52 4.07 13.55 23.28
CA PRO A 52 3.10 14.55 22.85
C PRO A 52 3.41 14.89 21.39
N SER A 53 2.44 14.67 20.51
CA SER A 53 2.62 14.80 19.06
C SER A 53 3.32 16.14 18.76
N PRO A 54 4.54 16.14 18.18
CA PRO A 54 5.12 17.39 17.75
C PRO A 54 4.28 17.81 16.54
N HIS A 55 3.41 18.79 16.78
CA HIS A 55 2.59 19.56 15.84
C HIS A 55 2.42 18.97 14.44
N LYS A 56 1.16 18.83 14.01
CA LYS A 56 0.73 18.60 12.61
C LYS A 56 1.53 19.37 11.53
N TYR A 57 2.25 20.44 11.89
CA TYR A 57 3.13 21.25 11.05
C TYR A 57 4.62 20.83 11.02
N ALA A 58 5.16 20.17 12.06
CA ALA A 58 6.55 19.72 12.11
C ALA A 58 6.82 18.55 11.15
N ASN A 59 5.85 17.65 10.98
CA ASN A 59 5.94 16.53 10.06
C ASN A 59 5.90 16.96 8.59
N ARG A 60 5.23 18.06 8.23
CA ARG A 60 5.25 18.59 6.85
C ARG A 60 6.62 19.16 6.49
N HIS A 61 7.31 19.79 7.44
CA HIS A 61 8.68 20.26 7.23
C HIS A 61 9.70 19.12 7.23
N ARG A 62 9.58 18.16 8.15
CA ARG A 62 10.45 16.97 8.16
C ARG A 62 10.26 16.10 6.92
N SER A 63 9.02 15.89 6.47
CA SER A 63 8.76 15.14 5.23
C SER A 63 9.31 15.87 4.00
N LYS A 64 9.13 17.20 3.89
CA LYS A 64 9.76 18.02 2.84
C LYS A 64 11.28 17.95 2.87
N LEU A 65 11.89 17.96 4.06
CA LEU A 65 13.35 17.89 4.19
C LEU A 65 13.88 16.50 3.80
N ILE A 66 13.19 15.44 4.22
CA ILE A 66 13.52 14.05 3.89
C ILE A 66 13.37 13.82 2.38
N THR A 67 12.26 14.24 1.77
CA THR A 67 12.07 14.13 0.31
C THR A 67 13.09 14.95 -0.46
N ARG A 68 13.42 16.16 -0.01
CA ARG A 68 14.47 16.98 -0.64
C ARG A 68 15.86 16.33 -0.54
N ARG A 69 16.21 15.74 0.61
CA ARG A 69 17.47 14.99 0.77
C ARG A 69 17.50 13.72 -0.09
N LEU A 70 16.38 13.02 -0.19
CA LEU A 70 16.24 11.81 -1.00
C LEU A 70 16.36 12.13 -2.50
N LEU A 71 15.67 13.16 -2.98
CA LEU A 71 15.79 13.65 -4.36
C LEU A 71 17.21 14.13 -4.68
N ASN A 72 17.87 14.80 -3.73
CA ASN A 72 19.26 15.21 -3.93
C ASN A 72 20.20 14.00 -4.02
N LYS A 73 19.98 12.96 -3.20
CA LYS A 73 20.73 11.70 -3.28
C LYS A 73 20.47 10.97 -4.60
N ILE A 74 19.23 10.96 -5.09
CA ILE A 74 18.88 10.46 -6.42
C ILE A 74 19.61 11.26 -7.51
N ASN A 75 19.60 12.59 -7.46
CA ASN A 75 20.31 13.41 -8.45
C ASN A 75 21.83 13.20 -8.40
N GLN A 76 22.41 13.01 -7.21
CA GLN A 76 23.83 12.68 -7.03
C GLN A 76 24.20 11.33 -7.64
N LEU A 77 23.28 10.37 -7.66
CA LEU A 77 23.48 9.09 -8.33
C LEU A 77 23.55 9.20 -9.86
N LYS A 78 23.40 10.43 -10.44
CA LYS A 78 23.33 10.68 -11.89
C LYS A 78 22.54 9.56 -12.59
N PRO A 79 21.26 9.34 -12.27
CA PRO A 79 20.43 8.48 -13.08
C PRO A 79 20.28 9.20 -14.42
N ARG A 80 21.25 9.03 -15.32
CA ARG A 80 21.15 9.32 -16.75
C ARG A 80 20.19 8.32 -17.40
N ILE A 81 19.15 7.90 -16.68
CA ILE A 81 18.03 7.21 -17.26
C ILE A 81 17.13 8.33 -17.78
N HIS A 82 17.53 8.89 -18.92
CA HIS A 82 16.56 9.50 -19.81
C HIS A 82 15.65 8.35 -20.22
N LEU A 83 14.59 8.07 -19.44
CA LEU A 83 13.53 7.21 -19.95
C LEU A 83 12.97 7.98 -21.15
N PRO A 84 13.13 7.48 -22.38
CA PRO A 84 12.44 8.06 -23.51
C PRO A 84 10.94 7.96 -23.17
N SER A 85 10.24 9.10 -23.12
CA SER A 85 8.80 9.01 -22.95
C SER A 85 8.24 8.33 -24.19
N GLU A 86 7.52 7.23 -24.02
CA GLU A 86 6.88 6.49 -25.13
C GLU A 86 5.90 7.38 -25.92
N VAL A 87 5.46 8.49 -25.31
CA VAL A 87 4.52 9.45 -25.90
C VAL A 87 5.29 10.60 -26.59
N PRO A 88 4.91 10.99 -27.82
CA PRO A 88 5.49 12.14 -28.51
C PRO A 88 5.28 13.41 -27.68
N ARG A 89 6.37 14.14 -27.42
CA ARG A 89 6.30 15.44 -26.74
C ARG A 89 5.89 16.50 -27.74
N TRP A 90 4.91 17.31 -27.40
CA TRP A 90 4.43 18.42 -28.22
C TRP A 90 4.93 19.74 -27.63
N LYS A 91 5.50 20.61 -28.45
CA LYS A 91 5.83 21.98 -28.04
C LYS A 91 4.69 22.89 -28.50
N LEU A 92 4.05 23.55 -27.55
CA LEU A 92 3.07 24.60 -27.84
C LEU A 92 3.82 25.91 -28.10
N ILE A 93 3.58 26.51 -29.26
CA ILE A 93 4.11 27.81 -29.64
C ILE A 93 2.94 28.79 -29.66
N HIS A 94 3.06 29.83 -28.85
CA HIS A 94 2.15 30.96 -28.89
C HIS A 94 2.68 31.95 -29.94
N THR A 95 1.88 32.24 -30.97
CA THR A 95 2.20 33.32 -31.91
C THR A 95 1.87 34.67 -31.27
N ALA A 96 2.52 35.74 -31.75
CA ALA A 96 2.24 37.10 -31.28
C ALA A 96 0.77 37.53 -31.51
N THR A 97 0.04 36.83 -32.39
CA THR A 97 -1.39 37.03 -32.67
C THR A 97 -2.32 36.26 -31.72
N GLY A 98 -1.77 35.49 -30.76
CA GLY A 98 -2.55 34.75 -29.76
C GLY A 98 -2.96 33.33 -30.18
N GLU A 99 -2.56 32.86 -31.37
CA GLU A 99 -2.83 31.49 -31.79
C GLU A 99 -1.87 30.51 -31.10
N VAL A 100 -2.39 29.33 -30.73
CA VAL A 100 -1.60 28.24 -30.15
C VAL A 100 -1.39 27.15 -31.20
N ARG A 101 -0.13 26.94 -31.61
CA ARG A 101 0.23 25.86 -32.55
C ARG A 101 1.03 24.79 -31.82
N ALA A 102 0.65 23.52 -31.99
CA ALA A 102 1.37 22.38 -31.45
C ALA A 102 2.28 21.80 -32.53
N ILE A 103 3.59 21.78 -32.29
CA ILE A 103 4.57 21.16 -33.18
C ILE A 103 5.15 19.92 -32.46
N PRO A 104 5.19 18.75 -33.12
CA PRO A 104 5.82 17.57 -32.54
C PRO A 104 7.31 17.82 -32.35
N LEU A 105 7.83 17.57 -31.15
CA LEU A 105 9.27 17.59 -30.90
C LEU A 105 9.86 16.31 -31.51
N ALA A 106 10.68 16.46 -32.54
CA ALA A 106 11.43 15.35 -33.09
C ALA A 106 12.29 14.71 -31.98
N PRO A 107 12.42 13.37 -31.94
CA PRO A 107 13.31 12.72 -30.99
C PRO A 107 14.73 13.25 -31.20
N SER A 108 15.35 13.74 -30.13
CA SER A 108 16.71 14.28 -30.18
C SER A 108 17.67 13.20 -30.70
N SER A 109 18.26 13.43 -31.87
CA SER A 109 19.30 12.57 -32.47
C SER A 109 20.66 12.64 -31.75
N GLU A 110 20.71 13.25 -30.56
CA GLU A 110 21.91 13.33 -29.73
C GLU A 110 22.03 12.09 -28.82
N ALA A 111 22.32 10.96 -29.44
CA ALA A 111 22.94 9.82 -28.78
C ALA A 111 24.16 9.40 -29.62
N LYS A 112 25.30 10.05 -29.35
CA LYS A 112 26.64 9.55 -29.65
C LYS A 112 27.47 9.62 -28.38
#